data_AF-A0A7S4FI07-F1
#
_entry.id   AF-A0A7S4FI07-F1
#
_cell.length_a   1.000
_cell.length_b   1.000
_cell.length_c   1.000
_cell.angle_alpha   90.00
_cell.angle_beta   90.00
_cell.angle_gamma   90.00
#
_symmetry.space_group_name_H-M   'P 1'
#
loop_
_entity.id
_entity.type
_entity.pdbx_description
1 polymer ?
#
loop_
_entity_poly.entity_id
_entity_poly.type
_entity_poly.pdbx_seq_one_letter_code
_entity_poly.pdbx_strand_id
1 'polypeptide(L)'
;KLVTKCFSKYWELMQRNKAYYDALVWGIKHVDRQVCQLALGSLQAFLYNLARNPALVELYCPSHYLPMLTDVLVVMTDTLHKPLFEMQVNVLQFLVDMATSDAEVRLSPNQPPGVDNTKFLHDHLEQLLATSFQTLTPASLEAFLVGLLNCRGEELRHHMRDFLVSLASFQSQDNDVLFATEGDGKQSPKSKAEATRAQIPGLQKAPTDADLMDIFKGLNLKDEDDLDLG
;
A
#
# COMPACT_ATOMS: atom_id res chain seq x y z
N LYS A 1 -2.95 0.34 12.88
CA LYS A 1 -4.11 0.25 13.83
C LYS A 1 -4.94 1.53 13.88
N LEU A 2 -4.34 2.73 13.86
CA LEU A 2 -5.09 3.99 13.93
C LEU A 2 -6.03 4.19 12.74
N VAL A 3 -5.54 3.99 11.50
CA VAL A 3 -6.36 4.05 10.27
C VAL A 3 -7.52 3.05 10.30
N THR A 4 -7.27 1.82 10.75
CA THR A 4 -8.27 0.73 10.72
C THR A 4 -9.28 0.77 11.87
N LYS A 5 -8.89 1.24 13.06
CA LYS A 5 -9.75 1.19 14.26
C LYS A 5 -10.30 2.55 14.70
N CYS A 6 -9.66 3.65 14.30
CA CYS A 6 -9.99 5.00 14.78
C CYS A 6 -9.89 6.03 13.65
N PHE A 7 -10.50 5.74 12.49
CA PHE A 7 -10.35 6.54 11.28
C PHE A 7 -10.72 8.02 11.48
N SER A 8 -11.80 8.33 12.20
CA SER A 8 -12.19 9.72 12.47
C SER A 8 -11.08 10.51 13.19
N LYS A 9 -10.39 9.87 14.14
CA LYS A 9 -9.28 10.51 14.85
C LYS A 9 -8.04 10.64 13.97
N TYR A 10 -7.76 9.62 13.15
CA TYR A 10 -6.70 9.67 12.15
C TYR A 10 -6.91 10.84 11.18
N TRP A 11 -8.14 11.01 10.68
CA TRP A 11 -8.50 12.09 9.77
C TRP A 11 -8.28 13.46 10.42
N GLU A 12 -8.76 13.67 11.66
CA GLU A 12 -8.54 14.92 12.41
C GLU A 12 -7.03 15.24 12.56
N LEU A 13 -6.23 14.23 12.88
CA LEU A 13 -4.78 14.38 13.02
C LEU A 13 -4.10 14.72 11.69
N MET A 14 -4.49 14.04 10.62
CA MET A 14 -4.00 14.29 9.26
C MET A 14 -4.29 15.73 8.81
N GLN A 15 -5.50 16.24 9.07
CA GLN A 15 -5.89 17.60 8.71
C GLN A 15 -5.11 18.66 9.50
N ARG A 16 -4.69 18.35 10.74
CA ARG A 16 -3.91 19.28 11.57
C ARG A 16 -2.41 19.20 11.33
N ASN A 17 -1.91 18.05 10.88
CA ASN A 17 -0.49 17.82 10.67
C ASN A 17 -0.27 16.91 9.46
N LYS A 18 0.28 17.52 8.40
CA LYS A 18 0.60 16.84 7.14
C LYS A 18 1.56 15.64 7.33
N ALA A 19 2.36 15.60 8.41
CA ALA A 19 3.28 14.50 8.68
C ALA A 19 2.58 13.13 8.74
N TYR A 20 1.32 13.05 9.16
CA TYR A 20 0.57 11.78 9.16
C TYR A 20 0.30 11.28 7.74
N TYR A 21 -0.04 12.18 6.83
CA TYR A 21 -0.20 11.86 5.40
C TYR A 21 1.15 11.55 4.75
N ASP A 22 2.17 12.36 5.06
CA ASP A 22 3.51 12.19 4.49
C ASP A 22 4.16 10.88 4.93
N ALA A 23 3.92 10.43 6.16
CA ALA A 23 4.37 9.11 6.62
C ALA A 23 3.72 7.97 5.82
N LEU A 24 2.45 8.10 5.44
CA LEU A 24 1.77 7.11 4.61
C LEU A 24 2.38 7.07 3.20
N VAL A 25 2.55 8.24 2.57
CA VAL A 25 3.16 8.38 1.24
C VAL A 25 4.61 7.91 1.23
N TRP A 26 5.39 8.27 2.25
CA TRP A 26 6.76 7.80 2.40
C TRP A 26 6.81 6.28 2.56
N GLY A 27 5.90 5.72 3.36
CA GLY A 27 5.83 4.28 3.61
C GLY A 27 5.62 3.47 2.34
N ILE A 28 4.70 3.88 1.46
CA ILE A 28 4.44 3.14 0.20
C ILE A 28 5.63 3.20 -0.76
N LYS A 29 6.49 4.21 -0.65
CA LYS A 29 7.72 4.37 -1.46
C LYS A 29 8.94 3.70 -0.83
N HIS A 30 8.82 3.13 0.37
CA HIS A 30 9.96 2.62 1.11
C HIS A 30 10.57 1.36 0.46
N VAL A 31 11.90 1.25 0.48
CA VAL A 31 12.63 0.11 -0.11
C VAL A 31 12.56 -1.17 0.73
N ASP A 32 12.39 -1.03 2.05
CA ASP A 32 12.09 -2.18 2.91
C ASP A 32 10.68 -2.70 2.62
N ARG A 33 10.62 -3.95 2.18
CA ARG A 33 9.38 -4.63 1.78
C ARG A 33 8.34 -4.64 2.88
N GLN A 34 8.72 -4.86 4.15
CA GLN A 34 7.74 -4.95 5.23
C GLN A 34 7.12 -3.59 5.52
N VAL A 35 7.93 -2.53 5.52
CA VAL A 35 7.45 -1.14 5.68
C VAL A 35 6.49 -0.79 4.54
N CYS A 36 6.86 -1.06 3.29
CA CYS A 36 6.01 -0.81 2.12
C CYS A 36 4.70 -1.61 2.20
N GLN A 37 4.77 -2.91 2.53
CA GLN A 37 3.60 -3.77 2.68
C GLN A 37 2.62 -3.23 3.74
N LEU A 38 3.12 -2.83 4.90
CA LEU A 38 2.31 -2.25 5.97
C LEU A 38 1.69 -0.91 5.56
N ALA A 39 2.42 -0.10 4.81
CA ALA A 39 1.94 1.18 4.29
C ALA A 39 0.86 0.98 3.22
N LEU A 40 1.04 0.07 2.26
CA LEU A 40 0.02 -0.27 1.26
C LEU A 40 -1.26 -0.81 1.91
N GLY A 41 -1.14 -1.70 2.90
CA GLY A 41 -2.30 -2.16 3.66
C GLY A 41 -2.98 -1.03 4.44
N SER A 42 -2.22 -0.08 4.97
CA SER A 42 -2.75 1.11 5.64
C SER A 42 -3.43 2.07 4.66
N LEU A 43 -2.88 2.23 3.45
CA LEU A 43 -3.45 3.03 2.37
C LEU A 43 -4.77 2.43 1.89
N GLN A 44 -4.83 1.12 1.66
CA GLN A 44 -6.07 0.42 1.31
C GLN A 44 -7.16 0.64 2.37
N ALA A 45 -6.81 0.49 3.65
CA ALA A 45 -7.74 0.76 4.74
C ALA A 45 -8.15 2.23 4.83
N PHE A 46 -7.24 3.15 4.55
CA PHE A 46 -7.53 4.59 4.52
C PHE A 46 -8.56 4.90 3.42
N LEU A 47 -8.31 4.45 2.19
CA LEU A 47 -9.19 4.68 1.05
C LEU A 47 -10.56 4.03 1.26
N TYR A 48 -10.62 2.81 1.81
CA TYR A 48 -11.88 2.15 2.14
C TYR A 48 -12.71 2.93 3.17
N ASN A 49 -12.07 3.43 4.23
CA ASN A 49 -12.79 4.22 5.22
C ASN A 49 -13.19 5.61 4.70
N LEU A 50 -12.36 6.21 3.84
CA LEU A 50 -12.67 7.47 3.16
C LEU A 50 -13.93 7.33 2.30
N ALA A 51 -13.98 6.31 1.44
CA ALA A 51 -15.09 6.08 0.50
C ALA A 51 -16.45 5.87 1.17
N ARG A 52 -16.48 5.49 2.45
CA ARG A 52 -17.72 5.33 3.23
C ARG A 52 -18.33 6.65 3.69
N ASN A 53 -17.62 7.77 3.51
CA ASN A 53 -18.11 9.09 3.89
C ASN A 53 -17.96 10.09 2.73
N PRO A 54 -19.04 10.36 1.98
CA PRO A 54 -19.01 11.25 0.82
C PRO A 54 -18.43 12.64 1.12
N ALA A 55 -18.70 13.20 2.30
CA ALA A 55 -18.17 14.51 2.68
C ALA A 55 -16.63 14.50 2.85
N LEU A 56 -16.05 13.37 3.28
CA LEU A 56 -14.60 13.23 3.34
C LEU A 56 -13.98 13.02 1.97
N VAL A 57 -14.66 12.29 1.09
CA VAL A 57 -14.25 12.13 -0.32
C VAL A 57 -14.20 13.50 -1.00
N GLU A 58 -15.24 14.33 -0.83
CA GLU A 58 -15.31 15.69 -1.36
C GLU A 58 -14.17 16.59 -0.87
N LEU A 59 -13.80 16.46 0.41
CA LEU A 59 -12.68 17.20 0.99
C LEU A 59 -11.31 16.67 0.53
N TYR A 60 -11.18 15.35 0.33
CA TYR A 60 -9.91 14.70 -0.02
C TYR A 60 -9.55 14.90 -1.50
N CYS A 61 -10.49 14.61 -2.39
CA CYS A 61 -10.21 14.40 -3.81
C CYS A 61 -9.50 15.58 -4.48
N PRO A 62 -9.98 16.83 -4.37
CA PRO A 62 -9.36 17.95 -5.08
C PRO A 62 -7.86 18.08 -4.81
N SER A 63 -7.41 17.89 -3.57
CA SER A 63 -6.01 18.15 -3.20
C SER A 63 -5.12 16.91 -3.21
N HIS A 64 -5.70 15.71 -3.07
CA HIS A 64 -4.92 14.50 -2.75
C HIS A 64 -5.12 13.33 -3.71
N TYR A 65 -6.19 13.32 -4.52
CA TYR A 65 -6.46 12.18 -5.40
C TYR A 65 -5.37 11.98 -6.45
N LEU A 66 -5.11 12.98 -7.31
CA LEU A 66 -4.08 12.86 -8.35
C LEU A 66 -2.67 12.63 -7.80
N PRO A 67 -2.20 13.34 -6.74
CA PRO A 67 -0.90 13.04 -6.14
C PRO A 67 -0.77 11.60 -5.65
N MET A 68 -1.80 11.07 -4.98
CA MET A 68 -1.78 9.69 -4.49
C MET A 68 -1.77 8.67 -5.63
N LEU A 69 -2.57 8.89 -6.68
CA LEU A 69 -2.58 8.03 -7.87
C LEU A 69 -1.20 8.01 -8.55
N THR A 70 -0.60 9.19 -8.75
CA THR A 70 0.75 9.31 -9.31
C THR A 70 1.78 8.59 -8.45
N ASP A 71 1.72 8.73 -7.12
CA ASP A 71 2.65 8.06 -6.21
C ASP A 71 2.53 6.53 -6.28
N VAL A 72 1.31 6.00 -6.41
CA VAL A 72 1.09 4.56 -6.62
C VAL A 72 1.67 4.11 -7.96
N LEU A 73 1.44 4.85 -9.05
CA LEU A 73 2.01 4.53 -10.37
C LEU A 73 3.54 4.59 -10.38
N VAL A 74 4.14 5.55 -9.69
CA VAL A 74 5.61 5.65 -9.52
C VAL A 74 6.15 4.41 -8.81
N VAL A 75 5.51 3.97 -7.72
CA VAL A 75 5.93 2.76 -7.00
C VAL A 75 5.76 1.50 -7.86
N MET A 76 4.67 1.40 -8.63
CA MET A 76 4.43 0.25 -9.50
C MET A 76 5.42 0.16 -10.66
N THR A 77 5.93 1.30 -11.13
CA THR A 77 6.90 1.37 -12.24
C THR A 77 8.36 1.39 -11.76
N ASP A 78 8.59 1.25 -10.45
CA ASP A 78 9.91 1.01 -9.86
C ASP A 78 10.20 -0.50 -9.79
N THR A 79 11.36 -0.90 -10.29
CA THR A 79 11.80 -2.29 -10.30
C THR A 79 12.10 -2.85 -8.90
N LEU A 80 12.26 -1.99 -7.89
CA LEU A 80 12.52 -2.40 -6.50
C LEU A 80 11.25 -2.89 -5.77
N HIS A 81 10.06 -2.50 -6.22
CA HIS A 81 8.80 -2.76 -5.50
C HIS A 81 7.96 -3.89 -6.11
N LYS A 82 8.48 -4.61 -7.12
CA LYS A 82 7.84 -5.76 -7.77
C LYS A 82 7.21 -6.81 -6.81
N PRO A 83 7.82 -7.16 -5.65
CA PRO A 83 7.26 -8.18 -4.76
C PRO A 83 5.91 -7.84 -4.10
N LEU A 84 5.40 -6.62 -4.26
CA LEU A 84 4.11 -6.16 -3.71
C LEU A 84 3.10 -5.81 -4.80
N PHE A 85 3.33 -6.30 -6.03
CA PHE A 85 2.51 -6.01 -7.21
C PHE A 85 1.00 -6.22 -6.96
N GLU A 86 0.61 -7.33 -6.34
CA GLU A 86 -0.81 -7.63 -6.09
C GLU A 86 -1.48 -6.58 -5.20
N MET A 87 -0.84 -6.20 -4.08
CA MET A 87 -1.33 -5.12 -3.22
C MET A 87 -1.41 -3.77 -3.95
N GLN A 88 -0.41 -3.47 -4.80
CA GLN A 88 -0.38 -2.22 -5.55
C GLN A 88 -1.51 -2.15 -6.59
N VAL A 89 -1.78 -3.25 -7.31
CA VAL A 89 -2.91 -3.32 -8.25
C VAL A 89 -4.24 -3.15 -7.52
N ASN A 90 -4.40 -3.74 -6.33
CA ASN A 90 -5.62 -3.57 -5.54
C ASN A 90 -5.86 -2.12 -5.11
N VAL A 91 -4.80 -1.40 -4.71
CA VAL A 91 -4.87 0.03 -4.39
C VAL A 91 -5.17 0.86 -5.64
N LEU A 92 -4.48 0.58 -6.76
CA LEU A 92 -4.69 1.26 -8.03
C LEU A 92 -6.14 1.09 -8.51
N GLN A 93 -6.67 -0.13 -8.47
CA GLN A 93 -8.06 -0.40 -8.84
C GLN A 93 -9.03 0.40 -7.98
N PHE A 94 -8.80 0.45 -6.66
CA PHE A 94 -9.66 1.20 -5.75
C PHE A 94 -9.66 2.70 -6.07
N LEU A 95 -8.51 3.27 -6.42
CA LEU A 95 -8.41 4.68 -6.82
C LEU A 95 -9.17 4.93 -8.13
N VAL A 96 -8.95 4.09 -9.14
CA VAL A 96 -9.67 4.19 -10.43
C VAL A 96 -11.18 4.08 -10.21
N ASP A 97 -11.64 3.08 -9.46
CA ASP A 97 -13.06 2.88 -9.12
C ASP A 97 -13.66 4.09 -8.40
N MET A 98 -12.91 4.70 -7.47
CA MET A 98 -13.38 5.89 -6.77
C MET A 98 -13.60 7.05 -7.75
N ALA A 99 -12.70 7.25 -8.72
CA ALA A 99 -12.82 8.32 -9.69
C ALA A 99 -13.88 8.08 -10.76
N THR A 100 -14.04 6.83 -11.23
CA THR A 100 -14.99 6.47 -12.28
C THR A 100 -16.37 6.08 -11.73
N SER A 101 -16.59 6.23 -10.43
CA SER A 101 -17.92 6.05 -9.83
C SER A 101 -18.86 7.19 -10.24
N ASP A 102 -20.17 6.98 -10.12
CA ASP A 102 -21.21 8.00 -10.42
C ASP A 102 -21.20 9.21 -9.47
N ALA A 103 -20.19 9.33 -8.59
CA ALA A 103 -20.06 10.46 -7.67
C ALA A 103 -19.57 11.72 -8.39
N GLU A 104 -20.31 12.82 -8.25
CA GLU A 104 -19.96 14.14 -8.83
C GLU A 104 -18.80 14.86 -8.10
N VAL A 105 -17.87 14.11 -7.50
CA VAL A 105 -16.72 14.70 -6.81
C VAL A 105 -15.67 15.17 -7.81
N ARG A 106 -15.19 16.39 -7.62
CA ARG A 106 -14.07 16.94 -8.41
C ARG A 106 -12.74 16.29 -7.98
N LEU A 107 -12.00 15.73 -8.93
CA LEU A 107 -10.72 15.05 -8.68
C LEU A 107 -9.53 16.00 -8.52
N SER A 108 -9.68 17.25 -8.96
CA SER A 108 -8.63 18.28 -8.90
C SER A 108 -9.22 19.68 -8.91
N PRO A 109 -8.65 20.67 -8.20
CA PRO A 109 -9.08 22.07 -8.30
C PRO A 109 -8.96 22.62 -9.73
N ASN A 110 -8.22 21.95 -10.62
CA ASN A 110 -8.03 22.38 -12.01
C ASN A 110 -8.95 21.65 -13.01
N GLN A 111 -9.77 20.69 -12.57
CA GLN A 111 -10.71 19.98 -13.45
C GLN A 111 -11.75 20.94 -14.04
N PRO A 112 -11.89 21.08 -15.36
CA PRO A 112 -12.84 22.03 -15.94
C PRO A 112 -14.29 21.69 -15.53
N PRO A 113 -15.16 22.70 -15.32
CA PRO A 113 -16.56 22.47 -15.00
C PRO A 113 -17.27 21.61 -16.07
N GLY A 114 -18.05 20.63 -15.65
CA GLY A 114 -18.83 19.78 -16.55
C GLY A 114 -18.03 18.70 -17.29
N VAL A 115 -16.73 18.56 -17.04
CA VAL A 115 -15.94 17.44 -17.56
C VAL A 115 -16.09 16.23 -16.65
N ASP A 116 -16.53 15.11 -17.23
CA ASP A 116 -16.64 13.82 -16.55
C ASP A 116 -15.29 13.35 -15.98
N ASN A 117 -15.34 12.70 -14.82
CA ASN A 117 -14.16 12.24 -14.10
C ASN A 117 -13.35 11.21 -14.90
N THR A 118 -14.00 10.32 -15.63
CA THR A 118 -13.33 9.29 -16.44
C THR A 118 -12.52 9.94 -17.55
N LYS A 119 -13.13 10.90 -18.26
CA LYS A 119 -12.43 11.68 -19.29
C LYS A 119 -11.28 12.50 -18.71
N PHE A 120 -11.52 13.21 -17.61
CA PHE A 120 -10.49 14.02 -16.97
C PHE A 120 -9.29 13.17 -16.51
N LEU A 121 -9.58 12.00 -15.94
CA LEU A 121 -8.56 11.05 -15.49
C LEU A 121 -7.76 10.48 -16.65
N HIS A 122 -8.41 10.11 -17.75
CA HIS A 122 -7.75 9.66 -18.98
C HIS A 122 -6.78 10.73 -19.50
N ASP A 123 -7.27 11.95 -19.75
CA ASP A 123 -6.46 13.06 -20.29
C ASP A 123 -5.25 13.35 -19.38
N HIS A 124 -5.45 13.30 -18.06
CA HIS A 124 -4.37 13.51 -17.08
C HIS A 124 -3.30 12.42 -17.13
N LEU A 125 -3.72 11.15 -17.17
CA LEU A 125 -2.81 10.00 -17.21
C LEU A 125 -2.08 9.92 -18.54
N GLU A 126 -2.73 10.25 -19.65
CA GLU A 126 -2.09 10.35 -20.98
C GLU A 126 -0.92 11.32 -20.93
N GLN A 127 -1.15 12.55 -20.44
CA GLN A 127 -0.10 13.56 -20.31
C GLN A 127 1.04 13.11 -19.40
N LEU A 128 0.72 12.52 -18.25
CA LEU A 128 1.69 12.05 -17.27
C LEU A 128 2.59 10.95 -17.85
N LEU A 129 1.99 9.92 -18.46
CA LEU A 129 2.69 8.74 -18.92
C LEU A 129 3.44 9.00 -20.23
N ALA A 130 2.91 9.81 -21.14
CA ALA A 130 3.64 10.23 -22.35
C ALA A 130 4.93 10.98 -22.00
N THR A 131 4.90 11.82 -20.96
CA THR A 131 6.08 12.54 -20.47
C THR A 131 7.08 11.61 -19.78
N SER A 132 6.58 10.62 -19.03
CA SER A 132 7.40 9.72 -18.21
C SER A 132 8.04 8.58 -19.00
N PHE A 133 7.38 8.10 -20.06
CA PHE A 133 7.76 6.90 -20.81
C PHE A 133 7.87 7.18 -22.31
N GLN A 134 8.90 7.93 -22.69
CA GLN A 134 9.11 8.41 -24.08
C GLN A 134 9.28 7.31 -25.13
N THR A 135 9.55 6.07 -24.71
CA THR A 135 9.67 4.91 -25.60
C THR A 135 8.33 4.28 -25.95
N LEU A 136 7.25 4.62 -25.24
CA LEU A 136 5.92 4.11 -25.53
C LEU A 136 5.34 4.78 -26.77
N THR A 137 4.75 3.98 -27.66
CA THR A 137 4.01 4.54 -28.80
C THR A 137 2.66 5.09 -28.33
N PRO A 138 2.11 6.14 -28.97
CA PRO A 138 0.81 6.69 -28.61
C PRO A 138 -0.31 5.63 -28.62
N ALA A 139 -0.29 4.71 -29.58
CA ALA A 139 -1.27 3.62 -29.65
C ALA A 139 -1.19 2.65 -28.47
N SER A 140 0.03 2.32 -28.01
CA SER A 140 0.22 1.43 -26.85
C SER A 140 -0.20 2.12 -25.55
N LEU A 141 0.10 3.42 -25.44
CA LEU A 141 -0.34 4.23 -24.30
C LEU A 141 -1.87 4.30 -24.23
N GLU A 142 -2.53 4.58 -25.35
CA GLU A 142 -4.00 4.63 -25.39
C GLU A 142 -4.63 3.28 -25.02
N ALA A 143 -4.12 2.18 -25.59
CA ALA A 143 -4.57 0.83 -25.23
C ALA A 143 -4.39 0.54 -23.73
N PHE A 144 -3.28 1.00 -23.14
CA PHE A 144 -3.05 0.89 -21.71
C PHE A 144 -4.09 1.68 -20.89
N LEU A 145 -4.35 2.94 -21.23
CA LEU A 145 -5.30 3.80 -20.51
C LEU A 145 -6.72 3.25 -20.57
N VAL A 146 -7.15 2.77 -21.75
CA VAL A 146 -8.46 2.14 -21.92
C VAL A 146 -8.58 0.91 -21.02
N GLY A 147 -7.59 0.02 -21.01
CA GLY A 147 -7.63 -1.15 -20.12
C GLY A 147 -7.58 -0.77 -18.64
N LEU A 148 -6.77 0.22 -18.25
CA LEU A 148 -6.67 0.68 -16.87
C LEU A 148 -8.02 1.16 -16.32
N LEU A 149 -8.81 1.88 -17.14
CA LEU A 149 -10.10 2.42 -16.73
C LEU A 149 -11.23 1.37 -16.76
N ASN A 150 -11.12 0.32 -17.57
CA ASN A 150 -12.23 -0.63 -17.81
C ASN A 150 -12.02 -2.02 -17.18
N CYS A 151 -10.79 -2.52 -17.11
CA CYS A 151 -10.50 -3.85 -16.58
C CYS A 151 -10.63 -3.89 -15.06
N ARG A 152 -11.01 -5.05 -14.49
CA ARG A 152 -11.10 -5.26 -13.03
C ARG A 152 -10.58 -6.63 -12.62
N GLY A 153 -10.20 -6.77 -11.36
CA GLY A 153 -9.77 -8.05 -10.78
C GLY A 153 -8.59 -8.65 -11.53
N GLU A 154 -8.72 -9.91 -11.96
CA GLU A 154 -7.67 -10.60 -12.70
C GLU A 154 -7.32 -9.91 -14.02
N GLU A 155 -8.32 -9.38 -14.73
CA GLU A 155 -8.09 -8.72 -16.01
C GLU A 155 -7.16 -7.51 -15.86
N LEU A 156 -7.41 -6.68 -14.82
CA LEU A 156 -6.55 -5.54 -14.52
C LEU A 156 -5.16 -5.99 -14.08
N ARG A 157 -5.03 -7.08 -13.30
CA ARG A 157 -3.72 -7.63 -12.94
C ARG A 157 -2.91 -8.04 -14.17
N HIS A 158 -3.54 -8.73 -15.13
CA HIS A 158 -2.88 -9.10 -16.38
C HIS A 158 -2.48 -7.85 -17.19
N HIS A 159 -3.42 -6.92 -17.35
CA HIS A 159 -3.18 -5.67 -18.08
C HIS A 159 -2.03 -4.85 -17.50
N MET A 160 -1.97 -4.73 -16.17
CA MET A 160 -0.87 -4.05 -15.48
C MET A 160 0.47 -4.79 -15.63
N ARG A 161 0.49 -6.13 -15.61
CA ARG A 161 1.71 -6.90 -15.86
C ARG A 161 2.25 -6.67 -17.26
N ASP A 162 1.38 -6.77 -18.26
CA ASP A 162 1.77 -6.59 -19.67
C ASP A 162 2.32 -5.18 -19.91
N PHE A 163 1.68 -4.17 -19.33
CA PHE A 163 2.19 -2.80 -19.35
C PHE A 163 3.59 -2.71 -18.74
N LEU A 164 3.79 -3.20 -17.51
CA LEU A 164 5.09 -3.13 -16.83
C LEU A 164 6.18 -3.82 -17.64
N VAL A 165 5.94 -5.05 -18.13
CA VAL A 165 6.91 -5.80 -18.93
C VAL A 165 7.23 -5.09 -20.25
N SER A 166 6.28 -4.33 -20.82
CA SER A 166 6.53 -3.54 -22.03
C SER A 166 7.50 -2.37 -21.81
N LEU A 167 7.64 -1.88 -20.57
CA LEU A 167 8.52 -0.76 -20.25
C LEU A 167 10.00 -1.14 -20.37
N ALA A 168 10.81 -0.25 -20.94
CA ALA A 168 12.24 -0.48 -21.15
C ALA A 168 13.00 -0.85 -19.86
N SER A 169 12.62 -0.29 -18.70
CA SER A 169 13.21 -0.60 -17.40
C SER A 169 12.94 -2.03 -16.92
N PHE A 170 11.90 -2.70 -17.41
CA PHE A 170 11.51 -4.06 -17.02
C PHE A 170 11.93 -5.12 -18.04
N GLN A 171 12.14 -4.75 -19.31
CA GLN A 171 12.54 -5.70 -20.37
C GLN A 171 13.87 -6.43 -20.07
N SER A 172 14.75 -5.83 -19.29
CA SER A 172 16.07 -6.40 -18.93
C SER A 172 16.09 -7.11 -17.56
N GLN A 173 14.94 -7.20 -16.89
CA GLN A 173 14.84 -7.67 -15.52
C GLN A 173 14.18 -9.04 -15.42
N ASP A 174 14.49 -9.78 -14.36
CA ASP A 174 13.70 -10.96 -13.97
C ASP A 174 12.33 -10.51 -13.45
N ASN A 175 11.27 -10.92 -14.12
CA ASN A 175 9.89 -10.51 -13.85
C ASN A 175 9.03 -11.66 -13.29
N ASP A 176 9.61 -12.83 -12.98
CA ASP A 176 8.89 -13.99 -12.44
C ASP A 176 8.06 -13.64 -11.20
N VAL A 177 8.57 -12.74 -10.36
CA VAL A 177 7.89 -12.27 -9.15
C VAL A 177 6.57 -11.56 -9.43
N LEU A 178 6.37 -10.95 -10.61
CA LEU A 178 5.11 -10.31 -10.99
C LEU A 178 3.99 -11.33 -11.24
N PHE A 179 4.36 -12.57 -11.58
CA PHE A 179 3.43 -13.66 -11.89
C PHE A 179 3.11 -14.54 -10.67
N ALA A 180 3.82 -14.37 -9.57
CA ALA A 180 3.54 -15.09 -8.33
C ALA A 180 2.26 -14.55 -7.69
N THR A 181 1.28 -15.43 -7.42
CA THR A 181 0.12 -15.07 -6.60
C THR A 181 0.53 -14.97 -5.14
N GLU A 182 -0.12 -14.10 -4.34
CA GLU A 182 0.14 -14.00 -2.89
C GLU A 182 -0.06 -15.34 -2.14
N GLY A 183 -0.69 -16.35 -2.75
CA GLY A 183 -0.87 -17.71 -2.23
C GLY A 183 0.20 -18.74 -2.64
N ASP A 184 0.96 -18.49 -3.72
CA ASP A 184 2.02 -19.39 -4.21
C ASP A 184 3.39 -19.12 -3.58
N GLY A 185 3.43 -18.20 -2.62
CA GLY A 185 4.57 -18.04 -1.73
C GLY A 185 4.86 -19.36 -1.05
N LYS A 186 5.73 -20.17 -1.67
CA LYS A 186 6.44 -21.30 -1.04
C LYS A 186 6.73 -20.83 0.37
N GLN A 187 6.05 -21.45 1.34
CA GLN A 187 6.27 -21.19 2.76
C GLN A 187 7.76 -20.93 2.95
N SER A 188 8.09 -19.70 3.36
CA SER A 188 9.48 -19.31 3.53
C SER A 188 10.21 -20.43 4.29
N PRO A 189 11.47 -20.75 3.99
CA PRO A 189 12.19 -21.78 4.72
C PRO A 189 12.15 -21.53 6.25
N LYS A 190 11.97 -20.27 6.68
CA LYS A 190 11.67 -19.89 8.06
C LYS A 190 10.33 -20.41 8.57
N SER A 191 9.22 -20.23 7.84
CA SER A 191 7.90 -20.73 8.27
C SER A 191 7.78 -22.26 8.20
N LYS A 192 8.48 -22.92 7.27
CA LYS A 192 8.65 -24.38 7.30
C LYS A 192 9.48 -24.83 8.51
N ALA A 193 10.59 -24.17 8.79
CA ALA A 193 11.43 -24.50 9.93
C ALA A 193 10.68 -24.28 11.27
N GLU A 194 9.88 -23.21 11.38
CA GLU A 194 9.03 -22.95 12.55
C GLU A 194 7.88 -23.97 12.69
N ALA A 195 7.23 -24.34 11.58
CA ALA A 195 6.20 -25.38 11.59
C ALA A 195 6.78 -26.77 11.94
N THR A 196 7.99 -27.08 11.46
CA THR A 196 8.67 -28.34 11.77
C THR A 196 9.18 -28.34 13.21
N ARG A 197 9.68 -27.19 13.70
CA ARG A 197 10.12 -27.01 15.09
C ARG A 197 8.95 -27.13 16.08
N ALA A 198 7.74 -26.70 15.69
CA ALA A 198 6.53 -26.85 16.50
C ALA A 198 5.98 -28.30 16.55
N GLN A 199 6.43 -29.18 15.66
CA GLN A 199 6.00 -30.58 15.59
C GLN A 199 6.94 -31.55 16.30
N ILE A 200 8.11 -31.10 16.78
CA ILE A 200 9.07 -31.92 17.53
C ILE A 200 8.75 -31.81 19.03
N PRO A 201 8.25 -32.88 19.68
CA PRO A 201 7.99 -32.87 21.12
C PRO A 201 9.30 -32.63 21.88
N GLY A 202 9.37 -31.54 22.66
CA GLY A 202 10.52 -31.21 23.51
C GLY A 202 11.27 -29.91 23.15
N LEU A 203 11.03 -29.30 21.98
CA LEU A 203 11.57 -27.96 21.68
C LEU A 203 10.60 -26.87 22.13
N GLN A 204 10.69 -26.48 23.40
CA GLN A 204 9.90 -25.38 23.94
C GLN A 204 10.25 -24.05 23.23
N LYS A 205 9.21 -23.24 23.03
CA LYS A 205 9.27 -21.86 22.53
C LYS A 205 10.23 -21.07 23.42
N ALA A 206 11.01 -20.15 22.84
CA ALA A 206 11.77 -19.19 23.66
C ALA A 206 10.79 -18.46 24.61
N PRO A 207 11.17 -18.21 25.88
CA PRO A 207 10.27 -17.59 26.84
C PRO A 207 9.77 -16.24 26.30
N THR A 208 8.49 -15.98 26.46
CA THR A 208 7.91 -14.67 26.17
C THR A 208 8.23 -13.70 27.31
N ASP A 209 8.13 -12.38 27.07
CA ASP A 209 8.36 -11.37 28.12
C ASP A 209 7.46 -11.56 29.35
N ALA A 210 6.28 -12.18 29.18
CA ALA A 210 5.41 -12.56 30.29
C ALA A 210 6.00 -13.68 31.16
N ASP A 211 6.69 -14.65 30.55
CA ASP A 211 7.36 -15.75 31.25
C ASP A 211 8.60 -15.26 32.03
N LEU A 212 9.31 -14.24 31.50
CA LEU A 212 10.43 -13.61 32.19
C LEU A 212 9.97 -12.85 33.44
N MET A 213 8.82 -12.16 33.37
CA MET A 213 8.26 -11.43 34.51
C MET A 213 7.87 -12.33 35.68
N ASP A 214 7.40 -13.56 35.41
CA ASP A 214 7.08 -14.54 36.47
C ASP A 214 8.35 -15.16 37.08
N ILE A 215 9.44 -15.30 36.32
CA ILE A 215 10.75 -15.70 36.86
C ILE A 215 11.29 -14.64 37.83
N PHE A 216 11.15 -13.34 37.50
CA PHE A 216 11.57 -12.25 38.39
C PHE A 216 10.72 -12.13 39.66
N LYS A 217 9.44 -12.51 39.63
CA LYS A 217 8.60 -12.59 40.84
C LYS A 217 8.95 -13.74 41.78
N GLY A 218 9.57 -14.81 41.26
CA GLY A 218 10.03 -15.95 42.05
C GLY A 218 11.36 -15.69 42.79
N LEU A 219 12.11 -14.67 42.40
CA LEU A 219 13.30 -14.20 43.10
C LEU A 219 12.89 -13.23 44.20
N ASN A 220 12.44 -13.78 45.32
CA ASN A 220 12.22 -13.06 46.57
C ASN A 220 13.57 -12.54 47.09
N LEU A 221 14.02 -11.38 46.61
CA LEU A 221 15.06 -10.58 47.26
C LEU A 221 14.45 -9.98 48.53
N LYS A 222 14.36 -10.78 49.58
CA LYS A 222 14.43 -10.28 50.94
C LYS A 222 15.91 -10.24 51.28
N ASP A 223 16.42 -9.04 51.55
CA ASP A 223 17.44 -8.71 52.55
C ASP A 223 18.01 -7.32 52.19
N GLU A 224 17.23 -6.27 52.46
CA GLU A 224 17.75 -4.92 52.71
C GLU A 224 17.00 -4.35 53.91
N ASP A 225 17.32 -4.89 55.09
CA ASP A 225 17.05 -4.26 56.40
C ASP A 225 18.23 -4.63 57.29
N ASP A 226 19.36 -3.94 57.11
CA ASP A 226 20.36 -3.67 58.16
C ASP A 226 21.50 -2.84 57.55
N LEU A 227 21.42 -1.53 57.74
CA LEU A 227 22.57 -0.62 57.96
C LEU A 227 22.00 0.73 58.41
N ASP A 228 21.61 0.76 59.68
CA ASP A 228 21.39 1.96 60.47
C ASP A 228 22.74 2.70 60.64
N LEU A 229 22.76 3.99 60.29
CA LEU A 229 23.80 4.93 60.67
C LEU A 229 23.24 5.77 61.81
N GLY A 230 23.43 5.30 63.04
CA GLY A 230 23.03 5.97 64.27
C GLY A 230 23.49 5.25 65.52
#